data_AF-A0ABD6D7V0-F1
#
_entry.id   AF-A0ABD6D7V0-F1
#
_cell.length_a   1.000
_cell.length_b   1.000
_cell.length_c   1.000
_cell.angle_alpha   90.00
_cell.angle_beta   90.00
_cell.angle_gamma   90.00
#
_symmetry.space_group_name_H-M   'P 1'
#
loop_
_entity.id
_entity.type
_entity.pdbx_description
1 polymer ?
#
loop_
_entity_poly.entity_id
_entity_poly.type
_entity_poly.pdbx_seq_one_letter_code
_entity_poly.pdbx_strand_id
1 'polypeptide(L)'
;MGGETRLVDRLARLPPVRLGEQVVSLARERNITFAAAGVAYYALASLVPMLLLAFAVTTAVGLELVLEQVLEVVENLLTNTGQELLTDALAETSGRTGAGVVGTLGLIWGTLKLSRGLSRAFGELYDYESAISIRKQITNTLIVFGSLLVAVVVLVGFDLLIAYGPVPEWIVGSLEQVTLFVALLVALLPLYALLPPGRLRVREVLPGALIAATGWVLLRLGFELYAVYAAEYQVYGVLGALLLFITWLYVGALTVLAGAVVNVVVRDARL
;
A
#
# COMPACT_ATOMS: atom_id res chain seq x y z
N MET A 1 -22.11 -35.72 -9.20
CA MET A 1 -22.52 -34.55 -10.02
C MET A 1 -23.77 -33.81 -9.50
N GLY A 2 -24.32 -34.11 -8.31
CA GLY A 2 -25.49 -33.40 -7.75
C GLY A 2 -25.22 -32.46 -6.57
N GLY A 3 -23.94 -32.26 -6.19
CA GLY A 3 -23.55 -31.41 -5.06
C GLY A 3 -23.25 -29.97 -5.43
N GLU A 4 -22.74 -29.73 -6.65
CA GLU A 4 -22.33 -28.40 -7.10
C GLU A 4 -23.53 -27.47 -7.39
N THR A 5 -24.65 -28.00 -7.87
CA THR A 5 -25.90 -27.24 -8.08
C THR A 5 -26.58 -26.82 -6.78
N ARG A 6 -26.45 -27.61 -5.70
CA ARG A 6 -27.01 -27.26 -4.36
C ARG A 6 -26.21 -26.19 -3.63
N LEU A 7 -24.93 -26.04 -3.96
CA LEU A 7 -24.05 -25.00 -3.40
C LEU A 7 -24.33 -23.64 -4.04
N VAL A 8 -24.51 -23.58 -5.36
CA VAL A 8 -24.87 -22.35 -6.07
C VAL A 8 -26.24 -21.79 -5.62
N ASP A 9 -27.19 -22.68 -5.31
CA ASP A 9 -28.51 -22.30 -4.79
C ASP A 9 -28.51 -21.80 -3.33
N ARG A 10 -27.46 -22.06 -2.54
CA ARG A 10 -27.28 -21.44 -1.21
C ARG A 10 -26.66 -20.04 -1.32
N LEU A 11 -25.76 -19.83 -2.28
CA LEU A 11 -25.13 -18.53 -2.55
C LEU A 11 -26.18 -17.45 -2.91
N ALA A 12 -27.24 -17.83 -3.61
CA ALA A 12 -28.34 -16.94 -3.99
C ALA A 12 -29.33 -16.60 -2.85
N ARG A 13 -29.19 -17.20 -1.66
CA ARG A 13 -30.19 -17.11 -0.57
C ARG A 13 -29.77 -16.28 0.65
N LEU A 14 -28.52 -15.82 0.72
CA LEU A 14 -28.14 -14.82 1.73
C LEU A 14 -28.40 -13.43 1.15
N PRO A 15 -29.36 -12.66 1.68
CA PRO A 15 -29.57 -11.29 1.22
C PRO A 15 -28.27 -10.49 1.39
N PRO A 16 -27.90 -9.63 0.42
CA PRO A 16 -26.65 -8.85 0.46
C PRO A 16 -26.52 -8.02 1.75
N VAL A 17 -27.64 -7.68 2.37
CA VAL A 17 -27.73 -7.03 3.69
C VAL A 17 -27.02 -7.83 4.79
N ARG A 18 -27.22 -9.16 4.85
CA ARG A 18 -26.59 -10.01 5.87
C ARG A 18 -25.08 -10.15 5.69
N LEU A 19 -24.58 -10.11 4.46
CA LEU A 19 -23.14 -10.09 4.19
C LEU A 19 -22.52 -8.78 4.67
N GLY A 20 -23.19 -7.65 4.41
CA GLY A 20 -22.76 -6.35 4.93
C GLY A 20 -22.70 -6.31 6.45
N GLU A 21 -23.73 -6.83 7.12
CA GLU A 21 -23.78 -6.95 8.58
C GLU A 21 -22.63 -7.80 9.13
N GLN A 22 -22.34 -8.95 8.52
CA GLN A 22 -21.22 -9.82 8.91
C GLN A 22 -19.87 -9.14 8.72
N VAL A 23 -19.66 -8.42 7.62
CA VAL A 23 -18.43 -7.64 7.37
C VAL A 23 -18.25 -6.56 8.43
N VAL A 24 -19.30 -5.79 8.74
CA VAL A 24 -19.23 -4.73 9.76
C VAL A 24 -19.01 -5.31 11.15
N SER A 25 -19.69 -6.42 11.48
CA SER A 25 -19.52 -7.12 12.76
C SER A 25 -18.08 -7.58 12.92
N LEU A 26 -17.54 -8.30 11.94
CA LEU A 26 -16.17 -8.84 11.99
C LEU A 26 -15.12 -7.73 12.01
N ALA A 27 -15.34 -6.66 11.23
CA ALA A 27 -14.46 -5.48 11.24
C ALA A 27 -14.37 -4.83 12.62
N ARG A 28 -15.50 -4.74 13.34
CA ARG A 28 -15.55 -4.21 14.71
C ARG A 28 -14.91 -5.16 15.71
N GLU A 29 -15.26 -6.44 15.64
CA GLU A 29 -14.72 -7.48 16.52
C GLU A 29 -13.18 -7.55 16.44
N ARG A 30 -12.63 -7.43 15.23
CA ARG A 30 -11.19 -7.44 14.96
C ARG A 30 -10.54 -6.05 15.04
N ASN A 31 -11.27 -5.03 15.49
CA ASN A 31 -10.77 -3.66 15.69
C ASN A 31 -9.92 -3.11 14.53
N ILE A 32 -10.40 -3.28 13.29
CA ILE A 32 -9.58 -2.95 12.10
C ILE A 32 -9.19 -1.48 12.01
N THR A 33 -9.92 -0.58 12.68
CA THR A 33 -9.57 0.84 12.80
C THR A 33 -8.30 1.03 13.63
N PHE A 34 -8.15 0.30 14.74
CA PHE A 34 -6.93 0.35 15.55
C PHE A 34 -5.75 -0.28 14.79
N ALA A 35 -5.98 -1.39 14.11
CA ALA A 35 -4.97 -2.02 13.26
C ALA A 35 -4.53 -1.09 12.11
N ALA A 36 -5.47 -0.39 11.46
CA ALA A 36 -5.19 0.58 10.40
C ALA A 36 -4.31 1.74 10.90
N ALA A 37 -4.56 2.24 12.12
CA ALA A 37 -3.71 3.25 12.74
C ALA A 37 -2.28 2.75 12.96
N GLY A 38 -2.11 1.50 13.39
CA GLY A 38 -0.79 0.86 13.49
C GLY A 38 -0.09 0.77 12.14
N VAL A 39 -0.79 0.31 11.10
CA VAL A 39 -0.25 0.23 9.73
C VAL A 39 0.17 1.61 9.22
N ALA A 40 -0.66 2.64 9.42
CA ALA A 40 -0.33 4.00 9.02
C ALA A 40 0.90 4.55 9.75
N TYR A 41 1.00 4.32 11.06
CA TYR A 41 2.19 4.69 11.83
C TYR A 41 3.46 3.99 11.32
N TYR A 42 3.40 2.69 11.06
CA TYR A 42 4.54 1.95 10.53
C TYR A 42 4.89 2.36 9.10
N ALA A 43 3.90 2.66 8.26
CA ALA A 43 4.10 3.20 6.92
C ALA A 43 4.82 4.55 6.97
N LEU A 44 4.35 5.49 7.80
CA LEU A 44 5.01 6.78 8.03
C LEU A 44 6.44 6.59 8.53
N ALA A 45 6.64 5.75 9.55
CA ALA A 45 7.96 5.48 10.11
C ALA A 45 8.93 4.80 9.11
N SER A 46 8.40 4.12 8.09
CA SER A 46 9.19 3.48 7.04
C SER A 46 9.60 4.40 5.89
N LEU A 47 9.03 5.61 5.81
CA LEU A 47 9.34 6.55 4.72
C LEU A 47 10.81 6.92 4.68
N VAL A 48 11.42 7.27 5.82
CA VAL A 48 12.82 7.71 5.87
C VAL A 48 13.76 6.62 5.33
N PRO A 49 13.71 5.36 5.81
CA PRO A 49 14.46 4.27 5.19
C PRO A 49 14.15 4.09 3.70
N MET A 50 12.87 4.16 3.30
CA MET A 50 12.49 3.95 1.91
C MET A 50 13.05 5.02 0.96
N LEU A 51 13.10 6.28 1.40
CA LEU A 51 13.73 7.36 0.66
C LEU A 51 15.24 7.15 0.49
N LEU A 52 15.93 6.71 1.56
CA LEU A 52 17.35 6.37 1.48
C LEU A 52 17.60 5.19 0.53
N LEU A 53 16.68 4.20 0.49
CA LEU A 53 16.77 3.10 -0.48
C LEU A 53 16.67 3.61 -1.91
N ALA A 54 15.65 4.44 -2.16
CA ALA A 54 15.40 5.00 -3.48
C ALA A 54 16.61 5.81 -3.96
N PHE A 55 17.24 6.58 -3.07
CA PHE A 55 18.48 7.30 -3.34
C PHE A 55 19.64 6.37 -3.69
N ALA A 56 19.87 5.32 -2.89
CA ALA A 56 20.94 4.37 -3.14
C ALA A 56 20.78 3.65 -4.50
N VAL A 57 19.53 3.28 -4.85
CA VAL A 57 19.22 2.60 -6.12
C VAL A 57 19.39 3.54 -7.31
N THR A 58 18.86 4.76 -7.24
CA THR A 58 18.98 5.74 -8.33
C THR A 58 20.44 6.13 -8.60
N THR A 59 21.24 6.29 -7.55
CA THR A 59 22.68 6.50 -7.65
C THR A 59 23.39 5.30 -8.29
N ALA A 60 23.04 4.06 -7.88
CA ALA A 60 23.67 2.86 -8.41
C ALA A 60 23.33 2.58 -9.89
N VAL A 61 22.15 3.02 -10.35
CA VAL A 61 21.66 2.82 -11.73
C VAL A 61 22.03 4.00 -12.65
N GLY A 62 22.57 5.10 -12.11
CA GLY A 62 22.96 6.28 -12.89
C GLY A 62 21.78 7.16 -13.32
N LEU A 63 20.71 7.21 -12.52
CA LEU A 63 19.52 8.04 -12.76
C LEU A 63 19.61 9.37 -12.00
N GLU A 64 20.71 10.10 -12.17
CA GLU A 64 21.04 11.32 -11.41
C GLU A 64 19.99 12.43 -11.58
N LEU A 65 19.34 12.53 -12.74
CA LEU A 65 18.27 13.51 -13.01
C LEU A 65 17.03 13.33 -12.11
N VAL A 66 16.71 12.09 -11.71
CA VAL A 66 15.59 11.81 -10.80
C VAL A 66 15.97 12.18 -9.37
N LEU A 67 17.26 12.08 -9.04
CA LEU A 67 17.83 12.40 -7.74
C LEU A 67 17.65 13.90 -7.44
N GLU A 68 18.03 14.77 -8.38
CA GLU A 68 17.97 16.23 -8.21
C GLU A 68 16.54 16.73 -7.96
N GLN A 69 15.57 16.21 -8.72
CA GLN A 69 14.16 16.60 -8.58
C GLN A 69 13.55 16.14 -7.26
N VAL A 70 13.92 14.94 -6.78
CA VAL A 70 13.46 14.45 -5.47
C VAL A 70 14.09 15.24 -4.34
N LEU A 71 15.39 15.57 -4.43
CA LEU A 71 16.07 16.37 -3.41
C LEU A 71 15.52 17.78 -3.32
N GLU A 72 15.24 18.43 -4.44
CA GLU A 72 14.65 19.77 -4.47
C GLU A 72 13.27 19.79 -3.76
N VAL A 73 12.43 18.78 -3.99
CA VAL A 73 11.14 18.66 -3.30
C VAL A 73 11.32 18.40 -1.80
N VAL A 74 12.25 17.52 -1.43
CA VAL A 74 12.49 17.16 -0.02
C VAL A 74 13.12 18.31 0.75
N GLU A 75 14.10 19.02 0.18
CA GLU A 75 14.73 20.19 0.80
C GLU A 75 13.71 21.30 1.07
N ASN A 76 12.78 21.54 0.14
CA ASN A 76 11.70 22.53 0.32
C ASN A 76 10.70 22.15 1.43
N LEU A 77 10.66 20.88 1.85
CA LEU A 77 9.77 20.38 2.91
C LEU A 77 10.47 20.25 4.27
N LEU A 78 11.79 20.16 4.29
CA LEU A 78 12.58 19.98 5.51
C LEU A 78 13.01 21.32 6.11
N THR A 79 13.11 21.36 7.44
CA THR A 79 13.80 22.46 8.13
C THR A 79 15.31 22.37 7.84
N ASN A 80 16.07 23.44 8.09
CA ASN A 80 17.53 23.45 7.92
C ASN A 80 18.21 22.24 8.61
N THR A 81 17.72 21.84 9.79
CA THR A 81 18.20 20.65 10.51
C THR A 81 17.86 19.34 9.79
N GLY A 82 16.68 19.25 9.17
CA GLY A 82 16.30 18.09 8.37
C GLY A 82 17.12 17.98 7.08
N GLN A 83 17.43 19.12 6.44
CA GLN A 83 18.31 19.18 5.28
C GLN A 83 19.74 18.75 5.61
N GLU A 84 20.31 19.21 6.73
CA GLU A 84 21.62 18.75 7.21
C GLU A 84 21.63 17.22 7.45
N LEU A 85 20.64 16.69 8.17
CA LEU A 85 20.53 15.25 8.43
C LEU A 85 20.38 14.42 7.15
N LEU A 86 19.64 14.93 6.17
CA LEU A 86 19.52 14.30 4.86
C LEU A 86 20.86 14.33 4.15
N THR A 87 21.48 15.50 4.03
CA THR A 87 22.76 15.69 3.34
C THR A 87 23.86 14.83 3.94
N ASP A 88 23.92 14.74 5.27
CA ASP A 88 24.84 13.86 6.01
C ASP A 88 24.59 12.39 5.68
N ALA A 89 23.34 11.93 5.67
CA ALA A 89 22.98 10.55 5.32
C ALA A 89 23.29 10.20 3.84
N LEU A 90 23.14 11.17 2.93
CA LEU A 90 23.44 11.01 1.51
C LEU A 90 24.95 11.02 1.23
N ALA A 91 25.68 11.93 1.87
CA ALA A 91 27.14 12.00 1.82
C ALA A 91 27.75 10.70 2.39
N GLU A 92 27.19 10.18 3.47
CA GLU A 92 27.54 8.87 4.03
C GLU A 92 27.31 7.73 3.04
N THR A 93 26.20 7.73 2.30
CA THR A 93 25.89 6.69 1.30
C THR A 93 26.87 6.70 0.11
N SER A 94 27.41 7.87 -0.25
CA SER A 94 28.39 8.05 -1.34
C SER A 94 29.85 7.70 -0.96
N GLY A 95 30.15 7.52 0.34
CA GLY A 95 31.52 7.38 0.86
C GLY A 95 31.84 6.01 1.47
N ARG A 96 32.64 5.20 0.76
CA ARG A 96 33.50 4.08 1.24
C ARG A 96 33.03 3.30 2.50
N THR A 97 32.48 2.10 2.26
CA THR A 97 32.51 0.87 3.10
C THR A 97 31.94 0.87 4.53
N GLY A 98 31.87 2.00 5.25
CA GLY A 98 31.34 2.08 6.63
C GLY A 98 29.87 2.48 6.73
N ALA A 99 29.45 3.47 5.94
CA ALA A 99 28.10 4.05 5.99
C ALA A 99 27.04 3.29 5.17
N GLY A 100 27.46 2.53 4.16
CA GLY A 100 26.58 1.56 3.48
C GLY A 100 25.95 0.56 4.46
N VAL A 101 26.62 0.30 5.60
CA VAL A 101 26.08 -0.54 6.69
C VAL A 101 24.97 0.18 7.46
N VAL A 102 25.10 1.47 7.78
CA VAL A 102 24.07 2.24 8.51
C VAL A 102 22.82 2.43 7.66
N GLY A 103 23.00 2.78 6.37
CA GLY A 103 21.90 2.80 5.39
C GLY A 103 21.24 1.43 5.29
N THR A 104 22.01 0.36 5.06
CA THR A 104 21.48 -1.03 5.00
C THR A 104 20.78 -1.44 6.29
N LEU A 105 21.28 -1.06 7.46
CA LEU A 105 20.64 -1.33 8.75
C LEU A 105 19.34 -0.54 8.92
N GLY A 106 19.28 0.72 8.47
CA GLY A 106 18.05 1.52 8.41
C GLY A 106 17.01 0.91 7.48
N LEU A 107 17.44 0.42 6.31
CA LEU A 107 16.61 -0.28 5.33
C LEU A 107 16.03 -1.59 5.86
N ILE A 108 16.89 -2.41 6.48
CA ILE A 108 16.49 -3.64 7.15
C ILE A 108 15.53 -3.31 8.29
N TRP A 109 15.81 -2.28 9.10
CA TRP A 109 14.96 -1.87 10.22
C TRP A 109 13.59 -1.37 9.79
N GLY A 110 13.51 -0.53 8.76
CA GLY A 110 12.25 -0.02 8.19
C GLY A 110 11.40 -1.14 7.60
N THR A 111 12.03 -2.01 6.79
CA THR A 111 11.38 -3.20 6.21
C THR A 111 10.86 -4.14 7.29
N LEU A 112 11.64 -4.37 8.35
CA LEU A 112 11.24 -5.22 9.49
C LEU A 112 10.09 -4.60 10.28
N LYS A 113 10.05 -3.28 10.48
CA LYS A 113 8.94 -2.61 11.17
C LYS A 113 7.64 -2.67 10.36
N LEU A 114 7.69 -2.33 9.07
CA LEU A 114 6.52 -2.39 8.18
C LEU A 114 6.00 -3.83 8.05
N SER A 115 6.90 -4.80 7.87
CA SER A 115 6.56 -6.23 7.82
C SER A 115 5.93 -6.72 9.12
N ARG A 116 6.42 -6.31 10.29
CA ARG A 116 5.83 -6.67 11.59
C ARG A 116 4.45 -6.03 11.80
N GLY A 117 4.28 -4.77 11.43
CA GLY A 117 2.99 -4.08 11.49
C GLY A 117 1.93 -4.77 10.64
N LEU A 118 2.29 -5.09 9.38
CA LEU A 118 1.42 -5.80 8.45
C LEU A 118 1.14 -7.24 8.92
N SER A 119 2.17 -7.97 9.36
CA SER A 119 2.01 -9.34 9.85
C SER A 119 1.14 -9.42 11.11
N ARG A 120 1.21 -8.42 12.00
CA ARG A 120 0.36 -8.36 13.21
C ARG A 120 -1.09 -8.07 12.84
N ALA A 121 -1.33 -7.06 11.99
CA ALA A 121 -2.67 -6.69 11.53
C ALA A 121 -3.35 -7.83 10.76
N PHE A 122 -2.62 -8.54 9.89
CA PHE A 122 -3.15 -9.69 9.16
C PHE A 122 -3.25 -10.96 10.02
N GLY A 123 -2.28 -11.21 10.92
CA GLY A 123 -2.28 -12.37 11.80
C GLY A 123 -3.46 -12.38 12.78
N GLU A 124 -3.78 -11.21 13.35
CA GLU A 124 -4.91 -11.02 14.26
C GLU A 124 -6.27 -11.09 13.53
N LEU A 125 -6.30 -10.79 12.23
CA LEU A 125 -7.51 -10.84 11.41
C LEU A 125 -7.86 -12.26 10.92
N TYR A 126 -6.84 -13.05 10.57
CA TYR A 126 -7.02 -14.36 9.95
C TYR A 126 -6.94 -15.55 10.93
N ASP A 127 -6.68 -15.31 12.22
CA ASP A 127 -6.66 -16.33 13.30
C ASP A 127 -5.78 -17.56 13.03
N TYR A 128 -4.71 -17.39 12.24
CA TYR A 128 -3.83 -18.49 11.89
C TYR A 128 -2.64 -18.59 12.84
N GLU A 129 -2.70 -19.54 13.77
CA GLU A 129 -1.53 -20.16 14.39
C GLU A 129 -0.91 -21.16 13.41
N SER A 130 -0.15 -20.69 12.42
CA SER A 130 0.69 -21.63 11.67
C SER A 130 2.08 -21.06 11.39
N ALA A 131 3.09 -21.82 11.83
CA ALA A 131 4.49 -21.52 11.63
C ALA A 131 4.85 -21.67 10.15
N ILE A 132 4.74 -20.59 9.38
CA ILE A 132 5.28 -20.54 8.03
C ILE A 132 6.81 -20.63 8.13
N SER A 133 7.44 -21.50 7.34
CA SER A 133 8.90 -21.53 7.23
C SER A 133 9.45 -20.15 6.86
N ILE A 134 10.52 -19.71 7.53
CA ILE A 134 11.20 -18.41 7.30
C ILE A 134 11.49 -18.19 5.80
N ARG A 135 11.91 -19.23 5.09
CA ARG A 135 12.18 -19.16 3.64
C ARG A 135 10.93 -18.74 2.86
N LYS A 136 9.78 -19.34 3.17
CA LYS A 136 8.50 -19.05 2.52
C LYS A 136 8.00 -17.65 2.90
N GLN A 137 8.24 -17.19 4.13
CA GLN A 137 7.95 -15.82 4.55
C GLN A 137 8.77 -14.78 3.76
N ILE A 138 10.07 -15.02 3.57
CA ILE A 138 10.94 -14.15 2.75
C ILE A 138 10.46 -14.15 1.29
N THR A 139 10.20 -15.31 0.69
CA THR A 139 9.71 -15.39 -0.70
C THR A 139 8.38 -14.67 -0.88
N ASN A 140 7.41 -14.87 0.03
CA ASN A 140 6.12 -14.19 -0.04
C ASN A 140 6.28 -12.68 0.10
N THR A 141 7.14 -12.22 1.02
CA THR A 141 7.45 -10.80 1.19
C THR A 141 8.06 -10.22 -0.10
N LEU A 142 9.05 -10.88 -0.70
CA LEU A 142 9.65 -10.43 -1.96
C LEU A 142 8.65 -10.35 -3.11
N ILE A 143 7.72 -11.31 -3.22
CA ILE A 143 6.68 -11.26 -4.26
C ILE A 143 5.74 -10.07 -4.03
N VAL A 144 5.33 -9.80 -2.79
CA VAL A 144 4.45 -8.67 -2.46
C VAL A 144 5.14 -7.34 -2.78
N PHE A 145 6.38 -7.15 -2.31
CA PHE A 145 7.16 -5.95 -2.62
C PHE A 145 7.45 -5.83 -4.12
N GLY A 146 7.74 -6.93 -4.81
CA GLY A 146 7.91 -6.95 -6.26
C GLY A 146 6.64 -6.53 -7.01
N SER A 147 5.47 -6.98 -6.55
CA SER A 147 4.19 -6.59 -7.16
C SER A 147 3.86 -5.11 -6.94
N LEU A 148 4.22 -4.55 -5.78
CA LEU A 148 4.13 -3.11 -5.52
C LEU A 148 5.05 -2.33 -6.45
N LEU A 149 6.29 -2.79 -6.65
CA LEU A 149 7.22 -2.16 -7.58
C LEU A 149 6.69 -2.18 -9.02
N VAL A 150 6.15 -3.31 -9.48
CA VAL A 150 5.52 -3.41 -10.80
C VAL A 150 4.35 -2.45 -10.93
N ALA A 151 3.50 -2.33 -9.90
CA ALA A 151 2.40 -1.38 -9.91
C ALA A 151 2.89 0.07 -10.06
N VAL A 152 3.95 0.46 -9.34
CA VAL A 152 4.57 1.79 -9.48
C VAL A 152 5.15 1.99 -10.88
N VAL A 153 5.87 1.01 -11.42
CA VAL A 153 6.44 1.10 -12.78
C VAL A 153 5.34 1.24 -13.84
N VAL A 154 4.20 0.56 -13.68
CA VAL A 154 3.04 0.70 -14.58
C VAL A 154 2.47 2.12 -14.51
N LEU A 155 2.34 2.69 -13.31
CA LEU A 155 1.86 4.07 -13.15
C LEU A 155 2.81 5.08 -13.78
N VAL A 156 4.10 5.02 -13.46
CA VAL A 156 5.12 5.92 -14.02
C VAL A 156 5.24 5.74 -15.53
N GLY A 157 5.22 4.50 -16.02
CA GLY A 157 5.27 4.22 -17.45
C GLY A 157 4.05 4.76 -18.20
N PHE A 158 2.89 4.75 -17.56
CA PHE A 158 1.67 5.34 -18.11
C PHE A 158 1.74 6.88 -18.15
N ASP A 159 2.27 7.53 -17.12
CA ASP A 159 2.47 8.98 -17.12
C ASP A 159 3.45 9.41 -18.22
N LEU A 160 4.54 8.66 -18.42
CA LEU A 160 5.48 8.89 -19.53
C LEU A 160 4.83 8.67 -20.90
N LEU A 161 3.94 7.68 -21.02
CA LEU A 161 3.19 7.45 -22.25
C LEU A 161 2.22 8.60 -22.55
N ILE A 162 1.61 9.22 -21.54
CA ILE A 162 0.79 10.41 -21.74
C ILE A 162 1.66 11.60 -22.13
N ALA A 163 2.78 11.80 -21.45
CA ALA A 163 3.65 12.96 -21.66
C ALA A 163 4.32 12.99 -23.04
N TYR A 164 4.70 11.82 -23.57
CA TYR A 164 5.49 11.71 -24.81
C TYR A 164 4.83 10.88 -25.91
N GLY A 165 3.72 10.21 -25.62
CA GLY A 165 3.05 9.31 -26.56
C GLY A 165 1.82 9.95 -27.23
N PRO A 166 1.29 9.31 -28.29
CA PRO A 166 0.15 9.82 -29.05
C PRO A 166 -1.19 9.45 -28.38
N VAL A 167 -1.36 9.76 -27.09
CA VAL A 167 -2.61 9.46 -26.37
C VAL A 167 -3.60 10.61 -26.55
N PRO A 168 -4.81 10.36 -27.09
CA PRO A 168 -5.81 11.41 -27.23
C PRO A 168 -6.27 11.96 -25.88
N GLU A 169 -6.22 13.28 -25.69
CA GLU A 169 -6.54 13.96 -24.42
C GLU A 169 -7.91 13.56 -23.85
N TRP A 170 -8.91 13.35 -24.71
CA TRP A 170 -10.28 13.02 -24.29
C TRP A 170 -10.42 11.64 -23.60
N ILE A 171 -9.44 10.74 -23.73
CA ILE A 171 -9.44 9.42 -23.04
C ILE A 171 -8.49 9.41 -21.83
N VAL A 172 -7.57 10.36 -21.71
CA VAL A 172 -6.48 10.34 -20.71
C VAL A 172 -7.03 10.10 -19.30
N GLY A 173 -8.00 10.90 -18.85
CA GLY A 173 -8.56 10.76 -17.50
C GLY A 173 -9.24 9.40 -17.24
N SER A 174 -9.89 8.83 -18.26
CA SER A 174 -10.50 7.48 -18.13
C SER A 174 -9.44 6.39 -18.06
N LEU A 175 -8.38 6.49 -18.88
CA LEU A 175 -7.27 5.55 -18.86
C LEU A 175 -6.48 5.65 -17.56
N GLU A 176 -6.28 6.85 -17.02
CA GLU A 176 -5.60 7.05 -15.74
C GLU A 176 -6.33 6.35 -14.59
N GLN A 177 -7.66 6.49 -14.53
CA GLN A 177 -8.49 5.80 -13.54
C GLN A 177 -8.38 4.28 -13.64
N VAL A 178 -8.42 3.76 -14.88
CA VAL A 178 -8.31 2.31 -15.16
C VAL A 178 -6.92 1.80 -14.83
N THR A 179 -5.86 2.51 -15.23
CA THR A 179 -4.47 2.16 -14.93
C THR A 179 -4.24 2.13 -13.43
N LEU A 180 -4.71 3.13 -12.68
CA LEU A 180 -4.64 3.13 -11.23
C LEU A 180 -5.35 1.92 -10.61
N PHE A 181 -6.57 1.63 -11.06
CA PHE A 181 -7.33 0.50 -10.55
C PHE A 181 -6.65 -0.84 -10.83
N VAL A 182 -6.10 -1.03 -12.03
CA VAL A 182 -5.37 -2.24 -12.43
C VAL A 182 -4.06 -2.36 -11.64
N ALA A 183 -3.30 -1.28 -11.50
CA ALA A 183 -2.08 -1.25 -10.70
C ALA A 183 -2.34 -1.64 -9.24
N LEU A 184 -3.43 -1.12 -8.65
CA LEU A 184 -3.87 -1.50 -7.31
C LEU A 184 -4.22 -2.99 -7.23
N LEU A 185 -4.90 -3.56 -8.21
CA LEU A 185 -5.19 -5.00 -8.23
C LEU A 185 -3.93 -5.85 -8.33
N VAL A 186 -2.96 -5.45 -9.16
CA VAL A 186 -1.66 -6.13 -9.29
C VAL A 186 -0.91 -6.13 -7.95
N ALA A 187 -0.99 -5.04 -7.18
CA ALA A 187 -0.39 -4.94 -5.85
C ALA A 187 -1.16 -5.72 -4.77
N LEU A 188 -2.49 -5.63 -4.76
CA LEU A 188 -3.34 -6.14 -3.67
C LEU A 188 -3.60 -7.64 -3.75
N LEU A 189 -3.66 -8.22 -4.95
CA LEU A 189 -3.93 -9.66 -5.10
C LEU A 189 -2.83 -10.54 -4.48
N PRO A 190 -1.52 -10.33 -4.75
CA PRO A 190 -0.46 -11.08 -4.08
C PRO A 190 -0.44 -10.81 -2.58
N LEU A 191 -0.69 -9.56 -2.18
CA LEU A 191 -0.78 -9.16 -0.78
C LEU A 191 -1.80 -10.02 -0.03
N TYR A 192 -3.02 -10.16 -0.55
CA TYR A 192 -4.05 -11.00 0.08
C TYR A 192 -3.85 -12.50 -0.10
N ALA A 193 -3.23 -12.96 -1.18
CA ALA A 193 -3.02 -14.38 -1.42
C ALA A 193 -1.84 -14.96 -0.63
N LEU A 194 -0.82 -14.15 -0.31
CA LEU A 194 0.48 -14.62 0.17
C LEU A 194 0.81 -14.19 1.61
N LEU A 195 0.23 -13.11 2.14
CA LEU A 195 0.43 -12.74 3.54
C LEU A 195 -0.26 -13.68 4.52
N PRO A 196 -1.54 -14.09 4.31
CA PRO A 196 -2.17 -15.04 5.22
C PRO A 196 -1.44 -16.39 5.21
N PRO A 197 -1.34 -17.09 6.36
CA PRO A 197 -0.63 -18.37 6.43
C PRO A 197 -1.26 -19.53 5.63
N GLY A 198 -2.50 -19.35 5.18
CA GLY A 198 -3.22 -20.30 4.30
C GLY A 198 -2.92 -20.07 2.82
N ARG A 199 -2.90 -21.16 2.03
CA ARG A 199 -2.88 -21.06 0.55
C ARG A 199 -4.27 -20.65 0.06
N LEU A 200 -4.49 -19.35 -0.12
CA LEU A 200 -5.72 -18.83 -0.69
C LEU A 200 -5.65 -18.81 -2.22
N ARG A 201 -6.74 -19.20 -2.88
CA ARG A 201 -6.88 -19.10 -4.35
C ARG A 201 -7.18 -17.65 -4.71
N VAL A 202 -6.73 -17.21 -5.90
CA VAL A 202 -7.00 -15.84 -6.40
C VAL A 202 -8.50 -15.49 -6.37
N ARG A 203 -9.38 -16.47 -6.68
CA ARG A 203 -10.84 -16.31 -6.64
C ARG A 203 -11.43 -16.09 -5.23
N GLU A 204 -10.68 -16.36 -4.18
CA GLU A 204 -11.09 -16.15 -2.79
C GLU A 204 -10.69 -14.77 -2.30
N VAL A 205 -9.62 -14.20 -2.86
CA VAL A 205 -9.09 -12.88 -2.46
C VAL A 205 -9.51 -11.74 -3.37
N LEU A 206 -10.02 -12.06 -4.57
CA LEU A 206 -10.46 -11.08 -5.56
C LEU A 206 -11.57 -10.13 -5.06
N PRO A 207 -12.60 -10.59 -4.33
CA PRO A 207 -13.66 -9.68 -3.84
C PRO A 207 -13.10 -8.57 -2.94
N GLY A 208 -12.23 -8.93 -2.00
CA GLY A 208 -11.55 -7.98 -1.13
C GLY A 208 -10.60 -7.07 -1.88
N ALA A 209 -9.87 -7.58 -2.88
CA ALA A 209 -8.99 -6.77 -3.73
C ALA A 209 -9.78 -5.70 -4.49
N LEU A 210 -10.96 -6.03 -5.02
CA LEU A 210 -11.84 -5.08 -5.69
C LEU A 210 -12.37 -4.02 -4.72
N ILE A 211 -12.79 -4.40 -3.52
CA ILE A 211 -13.27 -3.45 -2.49
C ILE A 211 -12.14 -2.50 -2.07
N ALA A 212 -10.95 -3.04 -1.80
CA ALA A 212 -9.80 -2.23 -1.40
C ALA A 212 -9.34 -1.30 -2.54
N ALA A 213 -9.23 -1.80 -3.77
CA ALA A 213 -8.87 -0.97 -4.92
C ALA A 213 -9.89 0.15 -5.17
N THR A 214 -11.19 -0.16 -5.06
CA THR A 214 -12.27 0.85 -5.18
C THR A 214 -12.15 1.89 -4.07
N GLY A 215 -11.94 1.46 -2.83
CA GLY A 215 -11.74 2.36 -1.69
C GLY A 215 -10.53 3.28 -1.87
N TRP A 216 -9.44 2.76 -2.45
CA TRP A 216 -8.25 3.55 -2.78
C TRP A 216 -8.50 4.59 -3.87
N VAL A 217 -9.25 4.23 -4.93
CA VAL A 217 -9.65 5.19 -5.96
C VAL A 217 -10.55 6.28 -5.37
N LEU A 218 -11.53 5.91 -4.53
CA LEU A 218 -12.38 6.89 -3.84
C LEU A 218 -11.58 7.79 -2.90
N LEU A 219 -10.59 7.23 -2.19
CA LEU A 219 -9.69 7.99 -1.33
C LEU A 219 -8.88 9.02 -2.14
N ARG A 220 -8.35 8.63 -3.30
CA ARG A 220 -7.69 9.55 -4.23
C ARG A 220 -8.61 10.69 -4.63
N LEU A 221 -9.82 10.38 -5.12
CA LEU A 221 -10.79 11.39 -5.54
C LEU A 221 -11.18 12.33 -4.39
N GLY A 222 -11.34 11.79 -3.19
CA GLY A 222 -11.59 12.60 -1.98
C GLY A 222 -10.42 13.52 -1.64
N PHE A 223 -9.19 13.07 -1.88
CA PHE A 223 -7.98 13.88 -1.67
C PHE A 223 -7.83 14.99 -2.71
N GLU A 224 -8.14 14.70 -3.98
CA GLU A 224 -8.20 15.71 -5.04
C GLU A 224 -9.24 16.78 -4.73
N LEU A 225 -10.45 16.37 -4.31
CA LEU A 225 -11.49 17.28 -3.87
C LEU A 225 -11.02 18.14 -2.69
N TYR A 226 -10.41 17.52 -1.68
CA TYR A 226 -9.83 18.24 -0.55
C TYR A 226 -8.80 19.27 -1.02
N ALA A 227 -7.88 18.90 -1.92
CA ALA A 227 -6.82 19.78 -2.39
C ALA A 227 -7.37 21.05 -3.07
N VAL A 228 -8.46 20.91 -3.84
CA VAL A 228 -9.14 22.05 -4.49
C VAL A 228 -9.65 23.06 -3.46
N TYR A 229 -10.26 22.60 -2.37
CA TYR A 229 -10.81 23.49 -1.33
C TYR A 229 -9.76 23.95 -0.31
N ALA A 230 -8.75 23.12 -0.02
CA ALA A 230 -7.71 23.43 0.96
C ALA A 230 -6.75 24.51 0.46
N ALA A 231 -6.59 24.69 -0.85
CA ALA A 231 -5.81 25.78 -1.44
C ALA A 231 -6.28 27.17 -0.98
N GLU A 232 -7.55 27.29 -0.58
CA GLU A 232 -8.16 28.54 -0.10
C GLU A 232 -7.91 28.79 1.40
N TYR A 233 -7.47 27.77 2.15
CA TYR A 233 -7.28 27.81 3.60
C TYR A 233 -5.85 27.37 3.99
N GLN A 234 -4.88 28.29 3.87
CA GLN A 234 -3.46 28.06 4.24
C GLN A 234 -3.20 27.98 5.76
N VAL A 235 -4.13 27.45 6.54
CA VAL A 235 -4.14 27.67 8.00
C VAL A 235 -3.09 26.83 8.75
N TYR A 236 -2.52 25.77 8.14
CA TYR A 236 -1.73 24.77 8.90
C TYR A 236 -0.35 24.41 8.33
N GLY A 237 0.09 24.97 7.20
CA GLY A 237 1.43 24.75 6.63
C GLY A 237 1.88 23.28 6.62
N VAL A 238 3.14 23.02 6.99
CA VAL A 238 3.72 21.66 7.02
C VAL A 238 3.02 20.72 8.00
N LEU A 239 2.51 21.23 9.14
CA LEU A 239 1.79 20.40 10.13
C LEU A 239 0.45 19.90 9.57
N GLY A 240 -0.26 20.75 8.83
CA GLY A 240 -1.48 20.36 8.13
C GLY A 240 -1.23 19.29 7.07
N ALA A 241 -0.17 19.47 6.27
CA ALA A 241 0.24 18.49 5.27
C ALA A 241 0.58 17.13 5.91
N LEU A 242 1.31 17.13 7.04
CA LEU A 242 1.65 15.91 7.77
C LEU A 242 0.41 15.20 8.33
N LEU A 243 -0.49 15.93 8.99
CA LEU A 243 -1.73 15.36 9.53
C LEU A 243 -2.62 14.77 8.43
N LEU A 244 -2.73 15.49 7.32
CA LEU A 244 -3.47 15.05 6.14
C LEU A 244 -2.85 13.78 5.56
N PHE A 245 -1.53 13.74 5.42
CA PHE A 245 -0.82 12.57 4.90
C PHE A 245 -0.98 11.33 5.82
N ILE A 246 -0.89 11.52 7.14
CA ILE A 246 -1.16 10.45 8.11
C ILE A 246 -2.61 9.95 7.99
N THR A 247 -3.57 10.87 7.82
CA THR A 247 -4.98 10.53 7.61
C THR A 247 -5.17 9.74 6.32
N TRP A 248 -4.48 10.13 5.25
CA TRP A 248 -4.50 9.40 3.98
C TRP A 248 -3.94 7.97 4.14
N LEU A 249 -2.80 7.81 4.81
CA LEU A 249 -2.24 6.49 5.12
C LEU A 249 -3.20 5.64 5.97
N TYR A 250 -3.86 6.26 6.95
CA TYR A 250 -4.85 5.61 7.81
C TYR A 250 -6.05 5.11 7.02
N VAL A 251 -6.67 5.95 6.20
CA VAL A 251 -7.83 5.54 5.40
C VAL A 251 -7.42 4.52 4.35
N GLY A 252 -6.24 4.66 3.74
CA GLY A 252 -5.69 3.68 2.80
C GLY A 252 -5.41 2.32 3.45
N ALA A 253 -4.91 2.30 4.70
CA ALA A 253 -4.77 1.06 5.46
C ALA A 253 -6.13 0.45 5.82
N LEU A 254 -7.11 1.30 6.17
CA LEU A 254 -8.46 0.86 6.51
C LEU A 254 -9.16 0.21 5.32
N THR A 255 -9.03 0.74 4.10
CA THR A 255 -9.61 0.14 2.88
C THR A 255 -8.99 -1.24 2.60
N VAL A 256 -7.68 -1.39 2.80
CA VAL A 256 -6.98 -2.67 2.65
C VAL A 256 -7.42 -3.68 3.71
N LEU A 257 -7.58 -3.28 4.97
CA LEU A 257 -8.06 -4.18 6.03
C LEU A 257 -9.54 -4.54 5.83
N ALA A 258 -10.37 -3.59 5.39
CA ALA A 258 -11.76 -3.86 5.04
C ALA A 258 -11.88 -4.89 3.89
N GLY A 259 -11.03 -4.79 2.86
CA GLY A 259 -10.95 -5.80 1.80
C GLY A 259 -10.58 -7.18 2.35
N ALA A 260 -9.66 -7.26 3.31
CA ALA A 260 -9.31 -8.51 3.96
C ALA A 260 -10.47 -9.10 4.78
N VAL A 261 -11.24 -8.28 5.51
CA VAL A 261 -12.47 -8.71 6.21
C VAL A 261 -13.48 -9.29 5.22
N VAL A 262 -13.69 -8.63 4.07
CA VAL A 262 -14.57 -9.13 3.01
C VAL A 262 -14.12 -10.51 2.52
N ASN A 263 -12.81 -10.71 2.33
CA ASN A 263 -12.28 -12.01 1.92
C ASN A 263 -12.55 -13.10 2.96
N VAL A 264 -12.42 -12.80 4.26
CA VAL A 264 -12.75 -13.75 5.34
C VAL A 264 -14.23 -14.11 5.32
N VAL A 265 -15.12 -13.11 5.31
CA VAL A 265 -16.58 -13.35 5.30
C VAL A 265 -17.03 -14.14 4.06
N VAL A 266 -16.51 -13.78 2.87
CA VAL A 266 -16.84 -14.50 1.63
C VAL A 266 -16.30 -15.92 1.63
N ARG A 267 -15.14 -16.17 2.25
CA ARG A 267 -14.58 -17.52 2.39
C ARG A 267 -15.41 -18.36 3.35
N ASP A 268 -15.75 -17.83 4.51
CA ASP A 268 -16.48 -18.56 5.54
C ASP A 268 -17.93 -18.84 5.10
N ALA A 269 -18.53 -17.98 4.28
CA ALA A 269 -19.81 -18.23 3.62
C ALA A 269 -19.76 -19.33 2.52
N ARG A 270 -18.56 -19.75 2.07
CA ARG A 270 -18.36 -20.82 1.08
C ARG A 270 -18.12 -22.21 1.71
N LEU A 271 -17.84 -22.27 3.01
CA LEU A 271 -17.67 -23.52 3.79
C LEU A 271 -18.99 -23.97 4.42
#